data_AF-A0A8C3VDR4-F1
#
_entry.id   AF-A0A8C3VDR4-F1
#
_cell.length_a   1.000
_cell.length_b   1.000
_cell.length_c   1.000
_cell.angle_alpha   90.00
_cell.angle_beta   90.00
_cell.angle_gamma   90.00
#
_symmetry.space_group_name_H-M   'P 1'
#
loop_
_entity.id
_entity.type
_entity.pdbx_description
1 polymer ?
#
loop_
_entity_poly.entity_id
_entity_poly.type
_entity_poly.pdbx_seq_one_letter_code
_entity_poly.pdbx_strand_id
1 'polypeptide(L)'
;TRLLLTPPVLAPGSMALWLTVVIALTCFGGLAAPGPVPPSTALKELIEELVNITQNQKTPLCNGSMVWSVNLTTNMYCAALESLINISDCSAIQKTQRMLSALCPHKPASEQVPEVHVRDTKIEVTQLVKDLLKHLRILFRHGKFM
;
A
#
# COMPACT_ATOMS: atom_id res chain seq x y z
N THR A 1 17.87 -41.41 -65.27
CA THR A 1 16.50 -41.95 -65.23
C THR A 1 15.88 -41.64 -63.88
N ARG A 2 14.62 -41.19 -63.88
CA ARG A 2 13.83 -40.66 -62.74
C ARG A 2 13.35 -41.75 -61.75
N LEU A 3 12.99 -41.32 -60.53
CA LEU A 3 11.80 -41.61 -59.68
C LEU A 3 12.21 -41.64 -58.19
N LEU A 4 11.47 -41.19 -57.16
CA LEU A 4 10.31 -40.31 -56.94
C LEU A 4 10.09 -40.29 -55.39
N LEU A 5 9.72 -39.14 -54.77
CA LEU A 5 8.89 -38.90 -53.54
C LEU A 5 9.07 -39.83 -52.29
N THR A 6 9.13 -39.43 -51.00
CA THR A 6 8.48 -38.38 -50.17
C THR A 6 8.82 -38.68 -48.69
N PRO A 7 8.96 -37.70 -47.78
CA PRO A 7 8.51 -37.83 -46.38
C PRO A 7 7.09 -37.26 -46.22
N PRO A 8 6.33 -37.68 -45.19
CA PRO A 8 4.90 -37.39 -45.10
C PRO A 8 4.66 -35.89 -44.88
N VAL A 9 3.71 -35.36 -45.64
CA VAL A 9 3.11 -34.05 -45.42
C VAL A 9 2.42 -34.09 -44.05
N LEU A 10 3.06 -33.52 -43.02
CA LEU A 10 2.38 -33.08 -41.82
C LEU A 10 1.65 -31.79 -42.19
N ALA A 11 0.35 -31.94 -42.47
CA ALA A 11 -0.56 -30.82 -42.64
C ALA A 11 -0.49 -29.94 -41.38
N PRO A 12 -0.01 -28.69 -41.46
CA PRO A 12 -0.21 -27.74 -40.38
C PRO A 12 -1.66 -27.31 -40.46
N GLY A 13 -2.50 -27.90 -39.61
CA GLY A 13 -3.88 -27.49 -39.45
C GLY A 13 -3.92 -25.97 -39.22
N SER A 14 -4.64 -25.27 -40.09
CA SER A 14 -4.77 -23.81 -40.12
C SER A 14 -5.25 -23.20 -38.80
N MET A 15 -5.76 -24.02 -37.87
CA MET A 15 -6.21 -23.62 -36.54
C MET A 15 -5.06 -23.34 -35.55
N ALA A 16 -3.87 -23.92 -35.74
CA ALA A 16 -2.75 -23.77 -34.80
C ALA A 16 -2.06 -22.39 -34.88
N LEU A 17 -2.10 -21.75 -36.05
CA LEU A 17 -1.46 -20.45 -36.31
C LEU A 17 -2.26 -19.27 -35.76
N TRP A 18 -3.58 -19.42 -35.62
CA TRP A 18 -4.43 -18.36 -35.05
C TRP A 18 -4.30 -18.29 -33.52
N LEU A 19 -4.15 -19.43 -32.84
CA LEU A 19 -4.01 -19.47 -31.38
C LEU A 19 -2.74 -18.77 -30.89
N THR A 20 -1.65 -18.83 -31.66
CA THR A 20 -0.38 -18.19 -31.31
C THR A 20 -0.44 -16.66 -31.41
N VAL A 21 -1.19 -16.12 -32.37
CA VAL A 21 -1.36 -14.66 -32.54
C VAL A 21 -2.21 -14.07 -31.40
N VAL A 22 -3.26 -14.76 -30.95
CA VAL A 22 -4.13 -14.27 -29.86
C VAL A 22 -3.36 -14.21 -28.52
N ILE A 23 -2.55 -15.23 -28.22
CA ILE A 23 -1.75 -15.27 -26.98
C ILE A 23 -0.73 -14.12 -26.97
N ALA A 24 -0.04 -13.87 -28.10
CA ALA A 24 0.89 -12.75 -28.22
C ALA A 24 0.20 -11.39 -28.02
N LEU A 25 -1.01 -11.19 -28.56
CA LEU A 25 -1.77 -9.93 -28.41
C LEU A 25 -2.17 -9.67 -26.95
N THR A 26 -2.54 -10.72 -26.21
CA THR A 26 -2.92 -10.59 -24.80
C THR A 26 -1.75 -10.26 -23.87
N CYS A 27 -0.51 -10.60 -24.26
CA CYS A 27 0.68 -10.26 -23.47
C CYS A 27 1.09 -8.78 -23.60
N PHE A 28 0.67 -8.08 -24.64
CA PHE A 28 0.94 -6.64 -24.79
C PHE A 28 -0.01 -5.74 -23.98
N GLY A 29 -1.11 -6.28 -23.44
CA GLY A 29 -2.07 -5.54 -22.62
C GLY A 29 -1.59 -5.19 -21.20
N GLY A 30 -0.41 -5.64 -20.79
CA GLY A 30 0.11 -5.46 -19.43
C GLY A 30 1.01 -4.24 -19.19
N LEU A 31 1.23 -3.39 -20.21
CA LEU A 31 2.26 -2.33 -20.14
C LEU A 31 1.81 -1.02 -19.48
N ALA A 32 0.60 -0.95 -18.91
CA ALA A 32 0.08 0.26 -18.27
C ALA A 32 -0.05 0.11 -16.74
N ALA A 33 0.76 -0.73 -16.10
CA ALA A 33 0.87 -0.69 -14.64
C ALA A 33 1.49 0.67 -14.23
N PRO A 34 0.79 1.49 -13.43
CA PRO A 34 1.37 2.73 -12.91
C PRO A 34 2.69 2.41 -12.20
N GLY A 35 3.74 3.17 -12.53
CA GLY A 35 5.04 2.99 -11.90
C GLY A 35 4.99 3.21 -10.38
N PRO A 36 5.97 2.72 -9.63
CA PRO A 36 6.05 2.93 -8.19
C PRO A 36 6.00 4.43 -7.84
N VAL A 37 5.12 4.81 -6.91
CA VAL A 37 5.03 6.19 -6.42
C VAL A 37 6.30 6.53 -5.63
N PRO A 38 6.96 7.67 -5.89
CA PRO A 38 8.13 8.08 -5.12
C PRO A 38 7.80 8.18 -3.62
N PRO A 39 8.70 7.74 -2.70
CA PRO A 39 8.45 7.78 -1.26
C PRO A 39 8.12 9.19 -0.72
N SER A 40 8.76 10.22 -1.29
CA SER A 40 8.48 11.62 -0.92
C SER A 40 7.08 12.08 -1.31
N THR A 41 6.56 11.61 -2.45
CA THR A 41 5.19 11.88 -2.91
C THR A 41 4.19 11.18 -2.00
N ALA A 42 4.40 9.90 -1.68
CA ALA A 42 3.53 9.15 -0.78
C ALA A 42 3.49 9.77 0.63
N LEU A 43 4.63 10.20 1.16
CA LEU A 43 4.68 10.91 2.45
C LEU A 43 3.94 12.26 2.39
N LYS A 44 4.12 13.02 1.31
CA LYS A 44 3.43 14.30 1.12
C LYS A 44 1.91 14.13 1.07
N GLU A 45 1.42 13.16 0.31
CA GLU A 45 -0.01 12.85 0.23
C GLU A 45 -0.59 12.43 1.57
N LEU A 46 0.15 11.63 2.35
CA LEU A 46 -0.25 11.28 3.71
C LEU A 46 -0.33 12.52 4.62
N ILE A 47 0.66 13.42 4.57
CA ILE A 47 0.64 14.67 5.34
C ILE A 47 -0.58 15.51 4.97
N GLU A 48 -0.87 15.65 3.67
CA GLU A 48 -2.03 16.41 3.18
C GLU A 48 -3.35 15.80 3.67
N GLU A 49 -3.46 14.46 3.65
CA GLU A 49 -4.64 13.76 4.17
C GLU A 49 -4.82 13.97 5.68
N LEU A 50 -3.73 13.84 6.46
CA LEU A 50 -3.78 14.05 7.91
C LEU A 50 -4.12 15.51 8.26
N VAL A 51 -3.64 16.49 7.46
CA VAL A 51 -4.06 17.89 7.59
C VAL A 51 -5.54 18.04 7.29
N ASN A 52 -6.02 17.46 6.20
CA ASN A 52 -7.42 17.55 5.80
C ASN A 52 -8.36 17.06 6.91
N ILE A 53 -8.05 15.90 7.51
CA ILE A 53 -8.90 15.35 8.56
C ILE A 53 -8.78 16.12 9.89
N THR A 54 -7.70 16.88 10.14
CA THR A 54 -7.48 17.58 11.43
C THR A 54 -7.78 19.08 11.43
N GLN A 55 -7.68 19.77 10.30
CA GLN A 55 -7.63 21.25 10.24
C GLN A 55 -8.93 21.95 10.67
N ASN A 56 -10.07 21.26 10.63
CA ASN A 56 -11.39 21.87 10.90
C ASN A 56 -12.26 21.06 11.88
N GLN A 57 -11.64 20.22 12.72
CA GLN A 57 -12.39 19.44 13.70
C GLN A 57 -12.90 20.30 14.85
N LYS A 58 -14.21 20.61 14.82
CA LYS A 58 -14.96 21.15 15.97
C LYS A 58 -15.32 20.05 16.98
N THR A 59 -15.35 18.80 16.53
CA THR A 59 -15.63 17.61 17.33
C THR A 59 -14.45 16.64 17.22
N PRO A 60 -14.18 15.81 18.25
CA PRO A 60 -13.13 14.79 18.19
C PRO A 60 -13.34 13.81 17.03
N LEU A 61 -12.24 13.43 16.37
CA LEU A 61 -12.23 12.48 15.26
C LEU A 61 -12.80 11.13 15.72
N CYS A 62 -13.60 10.49 14.86
CA CYS A 62 -14.20 9.20 15.14
C CYS A 62 -14.95 9.16 16.49
N ASN A 63 -15.70 10.23 16.82
CA ASN A 63 -16.44 10.37 18.07
C ASN A 63 -15.58 10.22 19.34
N GLY A 64 -14.30 10.58 19.29
CA GLY A 64 -13.39 10.46 20.44
C GLY A 64 -12.99 9.01 20.72
N SER A 65 -13.05 8.14 19.71
CA SER A 65 -12.57 6.76 19.83
C SER A 65 -11.14 6.71 20.34
N MET A 66 -10.85 5.69 21.15
CA MET A 66 -9.56 5.49 21.79
C MET A 66 -8.78 4.38 21.09
N VAL A 67 -7.49 4.64 20.85
CA VAL A 67 -6.56 3.72 20.19
C VAL A 67 -5.27 3.61 20.99
N TRP A 68 -4.48 2.57 20.75
CA TRP A 68 -3.20 2.41 21.44
C TRP A 68 -2.26 3.54 21.04
N SER A 69 -1.57 4.13 22.02
CA SER A 69 -0.44 5.02 21.70
C SER A 69 0.65 4.22 21.00
N VAL A 70 1.40 4.88 20.13
CA VAL A 70 2.45 4.25 19.33
C VAL A 70 3.75 5.03 19.49
N ASN A 71 4.86 4.30 19.45
CA ASN A 71 6.17 4.93 19.41
C ASN A 71 6.47 5.37 17.96
N LEU A 72 6.57 6.67 17.72
CA LEU A 72 6.85 7.23 16.40
C LEU A 72 8.37 7.22 16.13
N THR A 73 8.96 6.03 16.12
CA THR A 73 10.38 5.79 15.82
C THR A 73 10.54 4.81 14.66
N THR A 74 10.98 3.58 14.89
CA THR A 74 11.10 2.55 13.85
C THR A 74 9.74 1.95 13.52
N ASN A 75 9.53 1.60 12.24
CA ASN A 75 8.30 0.93 11.78
C ASN A 75 6.99 1.68 12.08
N MET A 76 7.08 3.02 12.21
CA MET A 76 5.97 3.86 12.67
C MET A 76 4.71 3.79 11.80
N TYR A 77 4.84 3.55 10.48
CA TYR A 77 3.69 3.41 9.59
C TYR A 77 2.86 2.17 9.92
N CYS A 78 3.52 1.03 10.16
CA CYS A 78 2.86 -0.20 10.57
C CYS A 78 2.26 -0.07 11.97
N ALA A 79 3.01 0.47 12.93
CA ALA A 79 2.51 0.66 14.30
C ALA A 79 1.26 1.56 14.32
N ALA A 80 1.28 2.67 13.57
CA ALA A 80 0.11 3.55 13.43
C ALA A 80 -1.08 2.83 12.77
N LEU A 81 -0.83 2.03 11.72
CA LEU A 81 -1.87 1.23 11.07
C LEU A 81 -2.49 0.22 12.03
N GLU A 82 -1.68 -0.57 12.74
CA GLU A 82 -2.16 -1.58 13.69
C GLU A 82 -2.98 -0.97 14.84
N SER A 83 -2.66 0.26 15.23
CA SER A 83 -3.45 0.99 16.22
C SER A 83 -4.79 1.46 15.64
N LEU A 84 -4.79 2.03 14.44
CA LEU A 84 -5.97 2.59 13.78
C LEU A 84 -6.90 1.56 13.16
N ILE A 85 -6.42 0.38 12.75
CA ILE A 85 -7.22 -0.62 12.02
C ILE A 85 -8.34 -1.22 12.87
N ASN A 86 -8.24 -1.12 14.19
CA ASN A 86 -9.28 -1.56 15.11
C ASN A 86 -10.51 -0.62 15.13
N ILE A 87 -10.44 0.53 14.47
CA ILE A 87 -11.56 1.45 14.30
C ILE A 87 -12.19 1.21 12.92
N SER A 88 -13.25 0.39 12.88
CA SER A 88 -13.97 0.05 11.64
C SER A 88 -15.00 1.09 11.21
N ASP A 89 -15.63 1.77 12.17
CA ASP A 89 -16.85 2.56 11.92
C ASP A 89 -16.56 4.05 11.66
N CYS A 90 -15.34 4.38 11.23
CA CYS A 90 -14.91 5.75 10.98
C CYS A 90 -14.34 5.93 9.57
N SER A 91 -15.20 6.34 8.64
CA SER A 91 -14.82 6.59 7.25
C SER A 91 -13.75 7.69 7.10
N ALA A 92 -13.72 8.65 8.04
CA ALA A 92 -12.77 9.77 8.01
C ALA A 92 -11.30 9.33 8.04
N ILE A 93 -10.98 8.17 8.63
CA ILE A 93 -9.61 7.65 8.69
C ILE A 93 -9.34 6.54 7.68
N GLN A 94 -10.34 6.10 6.91
CA GLN A 94 -10.22 4.95 6.00
C GLN A 94 -9.14 5.18 4.91
N LYS A 95 -9.08 6.39 4.35
CA LYS A 95 -8.03 6.76 3.38
C LYS A 95 -6.65 6.79 4.03
N THR A 96 -6.56 7.30 5.27
CA THR A 96 -5.32 7.30 6.06
C THR A 96 -4.84 5.87 6.31
N GLN A 97 -5.72 4.95 6.75
CA GLN A 97 -5.38 3.53 6.94
C GLN A 97 -4.84 2.90 5.65
N ARG A 98 -5.46 3.18 4.49
CA ARG A 98 -4.98 2.70 3.19
C ARG A 98 -3.57 3.23 2.86
N MET A 99 -3.33 4.52 3.02
CA MET A 99 -2.01 5.12 2.78
C MET A 99 -0.94 4.54 3.71
N LEU A 100 -1.27 4.37 4.99
CA LEU A 100 -0.38 3.74 5.96
C LEU A 100 -0.09 2.27 5.60
N SER A 101 -1.07 1.53 5.09
CA SER A 101 -0.86 0.15 4.62
C SER A 101 0.10 0.05 3.43
N ALA A 102 0.10 1.04 2.54
CA ALA A 102 1.04 1.09 1.42
C ALA A 102 2.47 1.47 1.86
N LEU A 103 2.60 2.25 2.94
CA LEU A 103 3.88 2.68 3.51
C LEU A 103 4.43 1.70 4.55
N CYS A 104 3.59 0.83 5.10
CA CYS A 104 3.98 -0.23 6.00
C CYS A 104 4.60 -1.38 5.18
N PRO A 105 5.91 -1.67 5.33
CA PRO A 105 6.51 -2.80 4.64
C PRO A 105 5.80 -4.10 5.04
N HIS A 106 5.42 -4.92 4.06
CA HIS A 106 4.89 -6.25 4.34
C HIS A 106 5.94 -7.07 5.09
N LYS A 107 5.68 -7.33 6.37
CA LYS A 107 6.52 -8.20 7.19
C LYS A 107 6.51 -9.60 6.58
N PRO A 108 7.66 -10.17 6.15
CA PRO A 108 7.69 -11.54 5.66
C PRO A 108 7.22 -12.47 6.79
N ALA A 109 6.41 -13.46 6.46
CA ALA A 109 5.73 -14.33 7.44
C ALA A 109 6.70 -15.04 8.41
N SER A 110 7.98 -15.18 8.06
CA SER A 110 9.04 -15.78 8.89
C SER A 110 9.61 -14.88 9.99
N GLU A 111 9.33 -13.57 9.97
CA GLU A 111 9.84 -12.60 10.94
C GLU A 111 8.75 -12.08 11.87
N GLN A 112 7.63 -12.81 12.02
CA GLN A 112 6.60 -12.55 13.03
C GLN A 112 7.12 -12.83 14.46
N VAL A 113 8.27 -12.25 14.83
CA VAL A 113 8.48 -11.88 16.22
C VAL A 113 7.42 -10.82 16.50
N PRO A 114 6.53 -11.02 17.49
CA PRO A 114 5.67 -9.96 17.98
C PRO A 114 6.63 -8.89 18.45
N GLU A 115 6.75 -7.81 17.69
CA GLU A 115 7.40 -6.61 18.19
C GLU A 115 6.59 -6.29 19.44
N VAL A 116 7.21 -6.39 20.61
CA VAL A 116 6.56 -6.17 21.90
C VAL A 116 6.18 -4.69 21.93
N HIS A 117 5.07 -4.38 21.28
CA HIS A 117 4.44 -3.08 21.30
C HIS A 117 3.93 -2.96 22.71
N VAL A 118 4.68 -2.28 23.56
CA VAL A 118 4.26 -2.02 24.93
C VAL A 118 3.07 -1.08 24.83
N ARG A 119 1.88 -1.68 24.82
CA ARG A 119 0.58 -1.02 24.67
C ARG A 119 0.13 -0.52 26.04
N ASP A 120 0.89 0.42 26.59
CA ASP A 120 0.70 0.86 27.97
C ASP A 120 -0.46 1.85 28.12
N THR A 121 -0.74 2.63 27.08
CA THR A 121 -1.69 3.74 27.15
C THR A 121 -2.58 3.79 25.92
N LYS A 122 -3.84 4.15 26.13
CA LYS A 122 -4.77 4.52 25.06
C LYS A 122 -4.90 6.03 25.00
N ILE A 123 -4.96 6.57 23.79
CA ILE A 123 -5.15 7.99 23.49
C ILE A 123 -6.29 8.16 22.48
N GLU A 124 -6.86 9.34 22.38
CA GLU A 124 -7.85 9.63 21.34
C GLU A 124 -7.23 9.51 19.95
N VAL A 125 -8.03 9.06 18.97
CA VAL A 125 -7.64 9.04 17.55
C VAL A 125 -7.16 10.42 17.09
N THR A 126 -7.85 11.48 17.51
CA THR A 126 -7.46 12.88 17.20
C THR A 126 -6.03 13.18 17.66
N GLN A 127 -5.66 12.72 18.86
CA GLN A 127 -4.34 12.96 19.43
C GLN A 127 -3.27 12.16 18.67
N LEU A 128 -3.52 10.87 18.41
CA LEU A 128 -2.63 10.04 17.61
C LEU A 128 -2.35 10.64 16.22
N VAL A 129 -3.40 11.08 15.53
CA VAL A 129 -3.29 11.68 14.19
C VAL A 129 -2.49 12.98 14.21
N LYS A 130 -2.66 13.83 15.24
CA LYS A 130 -1.87 15.06 15.42
C LYS A 130 -0.40 14.77 15.68
N ASP A 131 -0.11 13.80 16.54
CA ASP A 131 1.27 13.40 16.87
C ASP A 131 1.97 12.81 15.65
N LEU A 132 1.27 11.95 14.90
CA LEU A 132 1.74 11.41 13.63
C LEU A 132 2.03 12.53 12.63
N LEU A 133 1.08 13.44 12.39
CA LEU A 133 1.26 14.56 11.47
C LEU A 133 2.48 15.43 11.83
N LYS A 134 2.67 15.73 13.13
CA LYS A 134 3.83 16.48 13.61
C LYS A 134 5.13 15.76 13.27
N HIS A 135 5.19 14.45 13.51
CA HIS A 135 6.37 13.64 13.23
C HIS A 135 6.66 13.56 11.72
N LEU A 136 5.66 13.29 10.89
CA LEU A 136 5.81 13.21 9.44
C LEU A 136 6.30 14.53 8.82
N ARG A 137 5.83 15.68 9.32
CA ARG A 137 6.35 17.00 8.91
C ARG A 137 7.82 17.21 9.28
N ILE A 138 8.29 16.61 10.37
CA ILE A 138 9.71 16.63 10.72
C ILE A 138 10.49 15.77 9.72
N LEU A 139 10.05 14.54 9.45
CA LEU A 139 10.67 13.65 8.48
C LEU A 139 10.77 14.26 7.08
N PHE A 140 9.65 14.81 6.60
CA PHE A 140 9.59 15.47 5.30
C PHE A 140 10.57 16.64 5.18
N ARG A 141 10.68 17.48 6.22
CA ARG A 141 11.63 18.60 6.26
C ARG A 141 13.10 18.15 6.24
N HIS A 142 13.41 17.00 6.82
CA HIS A 142 14.77 16.46 6.86
C HIS A 142 15.09 15.52 5.69
N GLY A 143 14.16 15.32 4.75
CA GLY A 143 14.34 14.42 3.61
C GLY A 143 14.41 12.94 3.99
N LYS A 144 13.86 12.55 5.15
CA LYS A 144 13.82 11.16 5.61
C LYS A 144 12.48 10.54 5.22
N PHE A 145 12.47 9.72 4.18
CA PHE A 145 11.23 9.17 3.60
C PHE A 145 11.03 7.66 3.87
N MET A 146 12.01 7.01 4.50
CA MET A 146 12.03 5.58 4.85
C MET A 146 12.48 5.41 6.30
#